data_AF-A0A8C5KM42-F1
#
_entry.id   AF-A0A8C5KM42-F1
#
_cell.length_a   1.000
_cell.length_b   1.000
_cell.length_c   1.000
_cell.angle_alpha   90.00
_cell.angle_beta   90.00
_cell.angle_gamma   90.00
#
_symmetry.space_group_name_H-M   'P 1'
#
loop_
_entity.id
_entity.type
_entity.pdbx_description
1 polymer ?
#
loop_
_entity_poly.entity_id
_entity_poly.type
_entity_poly.pdbx_seq_one_letter_code
_entity_poly.pdbx_strand_id
1 'polypeptide(L)'
;MSLAKDLLYPSPEEKKKHKKCLAQSPNSYFMDVKCPGCYKITVVFSHAQTIVLCVGCSTVLCQPAGGKARLPKGCSFRRKQHSWQTDQDELEMIPPPKKTEEEEEEEEEEEEEVWLSSLLMVLSLTGTGDKTY
;
A
#
# COMPACT_ATOMS: atom_id res chain seq x y z
N MET A 1 18.36 -29.05 3.60
CA MET A 1 16.89 -28.99 3.57
C MET A 1 16.50 -27.57 3.21
N SER A 2 15.75 -27.36 2.13
CA SER A 2 15.24 -26.03 1.79
C SER A 2 14.16 -25.65 2.79
N LEU A 3 14.29 -24.51 3.47
CA LEU A 3 13.21 -23.94 4.27
C LEU A 3 11.95 -23.80 3.39
N ALA A 4 10.80 -24.17 3.95
CA ALA A 4 9.51 -23.99 3.29
C ALA A 4 9.32 -22.51 2.97
N LYS A 5 8.93 -22.20 1.72
CA LYS A 5 8.63 -20.82 1.31
C LYS A 5 7.27 -20.44 1.87
N ASP A 6 7.25 -19.35 2.63
CA ASP A 6 6.01 -18.71 3.06
C ASP A 6 5.32 -18.07 1.86
N LEU A 7 4.10 -18.52 1.57
CA LEU A 7 3.31 -18.05 0.43
C LEU A 7 2.47 -16.81 0.75
N LEU A 8 2.19 -16.57 2.03
CA LEU A 8 1.33 -15.46 2.48
C LEU A 8 2.14 -14.17 2.62
N TYR A 9 3.40 -14.27 3.03
CA TYR A 9 4.30 -13.13 3.22
C TYR A 9 5.55 -13.25 2.34
N PRO A 10 5.40 -13.06 1.02
CA PRO A 10 6.53 -13.13 0.10
C PRO A 10 7.55 -12.02 0.41
N SER A 11 8.83 -12.40 0.44
CA SER A 11 9.94 -11.45 0.60
C SER A 11 9.90 -10.36 -0.48
N PRO A 12 10.42 -9.13 -0.22
CA PRO A 12 10.49 -8.05 -1.21
C PRO A 12 11.25 -8.44 -2.48
N GLU A 13 12.12 -9.43 -2.43
CA GLU A 13 12.80 -9.99 -3.60
C GLU A 13 11.85 -10.83 -4.47
N GLU A 14 10.87 -11.49 -3.85
CA GLU A 14 9.86 -12.28 -4.53
C GLU A 14 8.78 -11.41 -5.18
N LYS A 15 8.49 -10.26 -4.59
CA LYS A 15 7.64 -9.21 -5.19
C LYS A 15 8.25 -8.63 -6.48
N LYS A 16 9.58 -8.72 -6.66
CA LYS A 16 10.27 -8.30 -7.90
C LYS A 16 10.37 -9.39 -8.96
N LYS A 17 9.89 -10.61 -8.66
CA LYS A 17 9.84 -11.71 -9.62
C LYS A 17 8.81 -11.39 -10.70
N HIS A 18 8.69 -12.29 -11.67
CA HIS A 18 7.77 -12.20 -12.81
C HIS A 18 6.39 -11.62 -12.42
N LYS A 19 5.66 -11.05 -13.39
CA LYS A 19 4.31 -10.46 -13.22
C LYS A 19 3.24 -11.32 -12.50
N LYS A 20 3.55 -12.58 -12.18
CA LYS A 20 2.78 -13.50 -11.33
C LYS A 20 3.29 -13.39 -9.88
N CYS A 21 2.99 -12.26 -9.23
CA CYS A 21 3.18 -12.07 -7.79
C CYS A 21 1.87 -12.35 -7.06
N LEU A 22 1.92 -12.46 -5.72
CA LEU A 22 0.73 -12.69 -4.87
C LEU A 22 -0.35 -11.64 -5.12
N ALA A 23 0.05 -10.36 -5.15
CA ALA A 23 -0.76 -9.26 -5.66
C ALA A 23 -0.17 -8.77 -6.99
N GLN A 24 -1.02 -8.55 -7.98
CA GLN A 24 -0.59 -8.07 -9.29
C GLN A 24 -0.37 -6.56 -9.27
N SER A 25 0.82 -6.12 -9.66
CA SER A 25 1.11 -4.72 -9.94
C SER A 25 1.79 -4.57 -11.30
N PRO A 26 1.52 -3.47 -12.02
CA PRO A 26 2.16 -3.22 -13.31
C PRO A 26 3.63 -2.85 -13.12
N ASN A 27 4.51 -3.45 -13.94
CA ASN A 27 5.93 -3.08 -13.99
C ASN A 27 6.19 -1.76 -14.75
N SER A 28 5.16 -1.21 -15.40
CA SER A 28 5.21 0.04 -16.15
C SER A 28 5.01 1.26 -15.25
N TYR A 29 5.47 2.44 -15.71
CA TYR A 29 5.41 3.67 -14.93
C TYR A 29 5.42 4.88 -15.85
N PHE A 30 4.95 6.01 -15.34
CA PHE A 30 5.09 7.31 -15.98
C PHE A 30 6.42 7.95 -15.57
N MET A 31 7.04 8.68 -16.50
CA MET A 31 8.28 9.41 -16.27
C MET A 31 8.17 10.82 -16.82
N ASP A 32 8.77 11.75 -16.11
CA ASP A 32 8.94 13.14 -16.53
C ASP A 32 10.24 13.23 -17.32
N VAL A 33 10.15 13.41 -18.64
CA VAL A 33 11.30 13.56 -19.54
C VAL A 33 11.54 15.03 -19.81
N LYS A 34 12.75 15.49 -19.50
CA LYS A 34 13.22 16.84 -19.80
C LYS A 34 13.92 16.84 -21.16
N CYS A 35 13.46 17.70 -22.05
CA CYS A 35 14.09 17.88 -23.35
C CYS A 35 15.40 18.69 -23.23
N PRO A 36 16.48 18.32 -23.94
CA PRO A 36 17.74 19.05 -23.93
C PRO A 36 17.67 20.44 -24.59
N GLY A 37 16.72 20.67 -25.51
CA GLY A 37 16.59 21.95 -26.23
C GLY A 37 15.57 22.90 -25.61
N CYS A 38 14.31 22.44 -25.46
CA CYS A 38 13.21 23.26 -24.97
C CYS A 38 13.18 23.38 -23.43
N TYR A 39 13.94 22.55 -22.69
CA TYR A 39 13.88 22.35 -21.23
C TYR A 39 12.48 22.10 -20.62
N LYS A 40 11.45 21.99 -21.46
CA LYS A 40 10.09 21.61 -21.07
C LYS A 40 10.08 20.15 -20.64
N ILE A 41 9.30 19.90 -19.60
CA ILE A 41 9.07 18.57 -19.04
C ILE A 41 7.80 18.02 -19.67
N THR A 42 7.87 16.78 -20.14
CA THR A 42 6.73 16.06 -20.70
C THR A 42 6.60 14.71 -20.00
N VAL A 43 5.36 14.31 -19.72
CA VAL A 43 5.08 13.01 -19.12
C VAL A 43 5.06 11.96 -20.22
N VAL A 44 5.91 10.95 -20.10
CA VAL A 44 6.05 9.85 -21.06
C VAL A 44 5.80 8.52 -20.35
N PHE A 45 5.12 7.60 -21.02
CA PHE A 45 4.93 6.23 -20.52
C PHE A 45 6.17 5.37 -20.79
N SER A 46 6.58 4.54 -19.81
CA SER A 46 7.82 3.78 -19.91
C SER A 46 7.86 2.74 -21.03
N HIS A 47 6.72 2.24 -21.50
CA HIS A 47 6.59 1.30 -22.63
C HIS A 47 5.78 1.90 -23.78
N ALA A 48 5.99 3.20 -24.06
CA ALA A 48 5.31 3.88 -25.16
C ALA A 48 5.51 3.15 -26.50
N GLN A 49 4.40 2.90 -27.21
CA GLN A 49 4.37 2.27 -28.54
C GLN A 49 4.49 3.27 -29.68
N THR A 50 4.25 4.56 -29.39
CA THR A 50 4.34 5.65 -30.36
C THR A 50 5.56 6.51 -30.10
N ILE A 51 6.04 7.17 -31.14
CA ILE A 51 7.07 8.20 -31.01
C ILE A 51 6.47 9.40 -30.27
N VAL A 52 7.12 9.87 -29.19
CA VAL A 52 6.68 11.05 -28.44
C VAL A 52 7.57 12.24 -28.77
N LEU A 53 6.97 13.41 -29.03
CA LEU A 53 7.66 14.64 -29.43
C LEU A 53 7.57 15.72 -28.33
N CYS A 54 8.58 16.59 -28.16
CA CYS A 54 8.46 17.78 -27.29
C CYS A 54 7.41 18.72 -27.88
N VAL A 55 6.45 19.16 -27.06
CA VAL A 55 5.42 20.15 -27.44
C VAL A 55 6.04 21.50 -27.85
N GLY A 56 7.24 21.84 -27.36
CA GLY A 56 7.91 23.11 -27.64
C GLY A 56 8.83 23.13 -28.86
N CYS A 57 9.63 22.09 -29.08
CA CYS A 57 10.66 22.07 -30.13
C CYS A 57 10.52 20.90 -31.11
N SER A 58 9.42 20.13 -31.03
CA SER A 58 9.13 18.97 -31.90
C SER A 58 10.22 17.90 -31.96
N THR A 59 11.20 17.94 -31.05
CA THR A 59 12.27 16.95 -30.96
C THR A 59 11.72 15.64 -30.43
N VAL A 60 12.20 14.52 -30.97
CA VAL A 60 11.87 13.18 -30.49
C VAL A 60 12.38 13.01 -29.05
N LEU A 61 11.49 12.59 -28.15
CA LEU A 61 11.78 12.34 -26.73
C LEU A 61 11.87 10.86 -26.40
N CYS A 62 11.13 10.02 -27.11
CA CYS A 62 11.32 8.57 -27.03
C CYS A 62 10.96 7.88 -28.35
N GLN A 63 11.60 6.74 -28.59
CA GLN A 63 11.30 5.83 -29.68
C GLN A 63 10.72 4.52 -29.11
N PRO A 64 9.70 3.95 -29.76
CA PRO A 64 9.13 2.68 -29.33
C PRO A 64 10.14 1.54 -29.51
N ALA A 65 10.10 0.59 -28.58
CA ALA A 65 10.90 -0.62 -28.62
C ALA A 65 10.07 -1.80 -28.09
N GLY A 66 10.56 -3.04 -28.23
CA GLY A 66 9.86 -4.23 -27.73
C GLY A 66 9.73 -4.32 -26.20
N GLY A 67 10.22 -3.32 -25.46
CA GLY A 67 10.16 -3.24 -24.00
C GLY A 67 10.07 -1.79 -23.55
N LYS A 68 10.98 -1.34 -22.69
CA LYS A 68 11.05 0.08 -22.31
C LYS A 68 11.40 0.93 -23.54
N ALA A 69 10.69 2.05 -23.68
CA ALA A 69 10.93 3.03 -24.74
C ALA A 69 12.36 3.56 -24.66
N ARG A 70 12.98 3.79 -25.82
CA ARG A 70 14.36 4.28 -25.92
C ARG A 70 14.37 5.81 -25.90
N LEU A 71 15.10 6.40 -24.96
CA LEU A 71 15.29 7.85 -24.92
C LEU A 71 16.52 8.24 -25.78
N PRO A 72 16.45 9.32 -26.56
CA PRO A 72 17.58 9.83 -27.31
C PRO A 72 18.63 10.44 -26.37
N LYS A 73 19.88 10.52 -26.86
CA LYS A 73 21.02 11.07 -26.10
C LYS A 73 20.71 12.50 -25.64
N GLY A 74 21.01 12.79 -24.37
CA GLY A 74 20.83 14.12 -23.78
C GLY A 74 19.47 14.39 -23.15
N CYS A 75 18.48 13.50 -23.29
CA CYS A 75 17.24 13.58 -22.51
C CYS A 75 17.48 13.05 -21.10
N SER A 76 17.11 13.84 -20.08
CA SER A 76 17.06 13.36 -18.69
C SER A 76 15.63 12.98 -18.32
N PHE A 77 15.46 12.01 -17.42
CA PHE A 77 14.13 11.61 -16.97
C PHE A 77 14.09 11.34 -15.47
N ARG A 78 12.92 11.55 -14.87
CA ARG A 78 12.58 11.20 -13.49
C ARG A 78 11.37 10.29 -13.48
N ARG A 79 11.37 9.20 -12.70
CA ARG A 79 10.16 8.39 -12.51
C ARG A 79 9.15 9.20 -11.69
N LYS A 80 7.93 9.31 -12.19
CA LYS A 80 6.84 9.95 -11.44
C LYS A 80 6.33 8.94 -10.42
N GLN A 81 6.41 9.27 -9.14
CA GLN A 81 5.78 8.48 -8.09
C GLN A 81 4.27 8.72 -8.16
N HIS A 82 3.49 7.65 -8.09
CA HIS A 82 2.06 7.77 -7.87
C HIS A 82 1.89 8.19 -6.40
N SER A 83 1.48 9.43 -6.17
CA SER A 83 1.23 9.96 -4.82
C SER A 83 0.16 9.17 -4.06
N TRP A 84 -0.70 8.43 -4.78
CA TRP A 84 -1.76 7.60 -4.20
C TRP A 84 -1.33 6.18 -3.81
N GLN A 85 -0.07 5.76 -4.10
CA GLN A 85 0.40 4.40 -3.78
C GLN A 85 1.34 4.37 -2.56
N THR A 86 2.02 5.48 -2.27
CA THR A 86 2.83 5.62 -1.06
C THR A 86 2.00 5.51 0.21
N ASP A 87 0.73 5.90 0.19
CA ASP A 87 -0.15 5.75 1.36
C ASP A 87 -0.49 4.28 1.68
N GLN A 88 -0.51 3.39 0.68
CA GLN A 88 -0.79 1.96 0.88
C GLN A 88 0.45 1.16 1.30
N ASP A 89 1.64 1.51 0.77
CA ASP A 89 2.89 0.88 1.22
C ASP A 89 3.39 1.45 2.57
N GLU A 90 3.06 2.70 2.95
CA GLU A 90 3.35 3.25 4.29
C GLU A 90 2.39 2.73 5.37
N LEU A 91 1.10 2.51 5.08
CA LEU A 91 0.18 1.92 6.06
C LEU A 91 0.53 0.46 6.40
N GLU A 92 1.15 -0.28 5.48
CA GLU A 92 1.65 -1.64 5.73
C GLU A 92 3.00 -1.67 6.48
N MET A 93 3.65 -0.52 6.69
CA MET A 93 4.90 -0.38 7.45
C MET A 93 4.74 0.33 8.81
N ILE A 94 3.51 0.61 9.25
CA ILE A 94 3.26 0.93 10.65
C ILE A 94 3.20 -0.42 11.39
N PRO A 95 4.19 -0.81 12.20
CA PRO A 95 3.98 -1.92 13.11
C PRO A 95 2.74 -1.59 13.96
N PRO A 96 1.83 -2.54 14.22
CA PRO A 96 0.73 -2.28 15.14
C PRO A 96 1.32 -1.67 16.42
N PRO A 97 0.74 -0.61 16.99
CA PRO A 97 1.19 -0.14 18.29
C PRO A 97 1.16 -1.35 19.21
N LYS A 98 2.31 -1.67 19.80
CA LYS A 98 2.35 -2.69 20.85
C LYS A 98 1.47 -2.12 21.96
N LYS A 99 0.31 -2.71 22.21
CA LYS A 99 -0.42 -2.47 23.45
C LYS A 99 0.60 -2.69 24.56
N THR A 100 0.87 -1.64 25.32
CA THR A 100 1.58 -1.81 26.58
C THR A 100 0.68 -2.64 27.49
N GLU A 101 1.25 -3.50 28.32
CA GLU A 101 0.49 -4.39 29.23
C GLU A 101 -0.55 -3.61 30.06
N GLU A 102 -0.30 -2.32 30.30
CA GLU A 102 -1.22 -1.36 30.95
C GLU A 102 -2.54 -1.12 30.17
N GLU A 103 -2.56 -1.18 28.83
CA GLU A 103 -3.77 -0.96 28.01
C GLU A 103 -4.66 -2.23 27.89
N GLU A 104 -4.12 -3.41 28.19
CA GLU A 104 -4.91 -4.65 28.23
C GLU A 104 -5.59 -4.84 29.60
N GLU A 105 -4.96 -4.38 30.69
CA GLU A 105 -5.54 -4.43 32.04
C GLU A 105 -6.75 -3.49 32.21
N GLU A 106 -6.74 -2.29 31.60
CA GLU A 106 -7.89 -1.37 31.66
C GLU A 106 -9.12 -1.88 30.89
N GLU A 107 -8.94 -2.58 29.76
CA GLU A 107 -10.05 -3.19 29.00
C GLU A 107 -10.67 -4.37 29.76
N GLU A 108 -9.88 -5.19 30.48
CA GLU A 108 -10.41 -6.26 31.32
C GLU A 108 -11.21 -5.70 32.52
N GLU A 109 -10.78 -4.60 33.15
CA GLU A 109 -11.55 -3.97 34.24
C GLU A 109 -12.92 -3.44 33.77
N GLU A 110 -13.01 -2.82 32.58
CA GLU A 110 -14.31 -2.36 32.03
C GLU A 110 -15.25 -3.54 31.72
N GLU A 111 -14.74 -4.66 31.19
CA GLU A 111 -15.56 -5.84 30.92
C GLU A 111 -16.10 -6.49 32.20
N GLU A 112 -15.30 -6.52 33.29
CA GLU A 112 -15.76 -7.02 34.59
C GLU A 112 -16.86 -6.14 35.20
N GLU A 113 -16.73 -4.81 35.12
CA GLU A 113 -17.76 -3.86 35.59
C GLU A 113 -19.10 -4.03 34.84
N VAL A 114 -19.05 -4.27 33.52
CA VAL A 114 -20.25 -4.52 32.69
C VAL A 114 -20.91 -5.86 33.06
N TRP A 115 -20.12 -6.88 33.35
CA TRP A 115 -20.60 -8.18 33.82
C TRP A 115 -21.25 -8.09 35.20
N LEU A 116 -20.63 -7.38 36.15
CA LEU A 116 -21.16 -7.16 37.50
C LEU A 116 -22.49 -6.39 37.47
N SER A 117 -22.58 -5.34 36.64
CA SER A 117 -23.81 -4.57 36.45
C SER A 117 -24.94 -5.42 35.84
N SER A 118 -24.62 -6.24 34.83
CA SER A 118 -25.58 -7.16 34.22
C SER A 118 -26.06 -8.23 35.21
N LEU A 119 -25.15 -8.79 36.02
CA LEU A 119 -25.50 -9.78 37.05
C LEU A 119 -26.42 -9.17 38.12
N LEU A 120 -26.17 -7.93 38.55
CA LEU A 120 -27.02 -7.22 39.51
C LEU A 120 -28.44 -6.96 38.96
N MET A 121 -28.55 -6.61 37.68
CA MET A 121 -29.85 -6.49 37.00
C MET A 121 -30.59 -7.83 36.95
N VAL A 122 -29.90 -8.92 36.62
CA VAL A 122 -30.50 -10.27 36.58
C VAL A 122 -30.95 -10.70 37.99
N LEU A 123 -30.13 -10.48 39.02
CA LEU A 123 -30.48 -10.79 40.42
C LEU A 123 -31.72 -10.01 40.88
N SER A 124 -31.85 -8.74 40.46
CA SER A 124 -33.02 -7.90 40.74
C SER A 124 -34.29 -8.39 40.02
N LEU A 125 -34.15 -9.03 38.87
CA LEU A 125 -35.26 -9.64 38.13
C LEU A 125 -35.62 -11.04 38.66
N THR A 126 -34.68 -11.73 39.31
CA THR A 126 -34.88 -13.12 39.78
C THR A 126 -35.10 -13.29 41.28
N GLY A 127 -34.97 -12.25 42.11
CA GLY A 127 -35.23 -12.32 43.56
C GLY A 127 -36.26 -11.27 44.02
N THR A 128 -37.28 -11.57 44.81
CA THR A 128 -37.74 -12.82 45.42
C THR A 128 -39.27 -12.73 45.48
N GLY A 129 -39.94 -13.63 44.75
CA GLY A 129 -41.35 -13.92 44.94
C GLY A 129 -41.52 -14.80 46.18
N ASP A 130 -41.11 -14.30 47.35
CA ASP A 130 -41.34 -14.99 48.61
C ASP A 130 -42.78 -14.76 49.05
N LYS A 131 -43.61 -15.74 48.68
CA LYS A 131 -44.84 -16.09 49.36
C LYS A 131 -44.57 -16.23 50.86
N THR A 132 -45.24 -15.42 51.67
CA THR A 132 -45.72 -15.87 52.97
C THR A 132 -47.19 -15.45 53.15
N TYR A 133 -47.99 -16.50 53.33
CA TYR A 133 -49.36 -16.62 53.86
C TYR A 133 -50.07 -15.37 54.41
#